data_AF-A0AAX3WMB6-F1
#
_entry.id   AF-A0AAX3WMB6-F1
#
_cell.length_a   1.000
_cell.length_b   1.000
_cell.length_c   1.000
_cell.angle_alpha   90.00
_cell.angle_beta   90.00
_cell.angle_gamma   90.00
#
_symmetry.space_group_name_H-M   'P 1'
#
loop_
_entity.id
_entity.type
_entity.pdbx_description
1 polymer ?
#
loop_
_entity_poly.entity_id
_entity_poly.type
_entity_poly.pdbx_seq_one_letter_code
_entity_poly.pdbx_strand_id
1 'polypeptide(L)'
;MRDLLSKRARGLVPAFERLVSESTGLADPFPILSTLRADPVLSHHLAPGTIVAIVDAVNVADQITRWPEMTKQISVADRIVVTKGNRVTPARSLPAFAEASL
;
A
#
# COMPACT_ATOMS: atom_id res chain seq x y z
N MET A 1 -2.63 -14.25 6.19
CA MET A 1 -4.08 -13.93 6.14
C MET A 1 -4.96 -15.08 6.62
N ARG A 2 -4.92 -16.26 5.97
CA ARG A 2 -5.75 -17.43 6.34
C ARG A 2 -5.59 -17.88 7.79
N ASP A 3 -4.34 -17.97 8.27
CA ASP A 3 -4.06 -18.30 9.67
C ASP A 3 -4.71 -17.30 10.65
N LEU A 4 -4.65 -16.01 10.34
CA LEU A 4 -5.25 -14.97 11.18
C LEU A 4 -6.79 -15.06 11.21
N LEU A 5 -7.42 -15.36 10.08
CA LEU A 5 -8.87 -15.64 10.00
C LEU A 5 -9.24 -16.89 10.81
N SER A 6 -8.44 -17.96 10.73
CA SER A 6 -8.64 -19.18 11.51
C SER A 6 -8.50 -18.93 13.01
N LYS A 7 -7.46 -18.19 13.43
CA LYS A 7 -7.28 -17.77 14.83
C LYS A 7 -8.45 -16.92 15.33
N ARG A 8 -8.98 -16.01 14.52
CA ARG A 8 -10.17 -15.20 14.85
C ARG A 8 -11.40 -16.09 15.06
N ALA A 9 -11.67 -17.01 14.13
CA ALA A 9 -12.81 -17.93 14.24
C ALA A 9 -12.75 -18.83 15.49
N ARG A 10 -11.53 -19.14 15.97
CA ARG A 10 -11.27 -19.93 17.17
C ARG A 10 -11.19 -19.11 18.46
N GLY A 11 -11.35 -17.78 18.39
CA GLY A 11 -11.20 -16.89 19.55
C GLY A 11 -9.76 -16.80 20.10
N LEU A 12 -8.75 -17.20 19.32
CA LEU A 12 -7.34 -17.16 19.73
C LEU A 12 -6.69 -15.78 19.55
N VAL A 13 -7.37 -14.88 18.84
CA VAL A 13 -7.04 -13.46 18.71
C VAL A 13 -8.30 -12.64 18.90
N PRO A 14 -8.21 -11.37 19.33
CA PRO A 14 -9.36 -10.47 19.37
C PRO A 14 -10.11 -10.43 18.04
N ALA A 15 -11.43 -10.29 18.10
CA ALA A 15 -12.22 -10.06 16.90
C ALA A 15 -11.77 -8.76 16.21
N PHE A 16 -11.66 -8.81 14.88
CA PHE A 16 -11.31 -7.64 14.06
C PHE A 16 -12.18 -7.60 12.82
N GLU A 17 -12.42 -6.38 12.32
CA GLU A 17 -13.19 -6.13 11.11
C GLU A 17 -12.30 -5.86 9.89
N ARG A 18 -11.06 -5.42 10.13
CA ARG A 18 -10.12 -5.03 9.07
C ARG A 18 -8.79 -5.74 9.25
N LEU A 19 -8.19 -6.11 8.13
CA LEU A 19 -6.85 -6.66 8.06
C LEU A 19 -6.00 -5.69 7.25
N VAL A 20 -4.95 -5.16 7.87
CA VAL A 20 -3.98 -4.29 7.21
C VAL A 20 -2.74 -5.11 6.88
N SER A 21 -2.34 -5.08 5.62
CA SER A 21 -1.08 -5.67 5.18
C SER A 21 -0.08 -4.56 4.95
N GLU A 22 0.96 -4.50 5.78
CA GLU A 22 2.14 -3.69 5.51
C GLU A 22 3.05 -4.50 4.58
N SER A 23 3.43 -3.94 3.43
CA SER A 23 4.45 -4.54 2.58
C SER A 23 5.79 -3.88 2.90
N THR A 24 6.85 -4.69 3.04
CA THR A 24 8.19 -4.16 3.33
C THR A 24 8.79 -3.52 2.09
N GLY A 25 9.37 -2.33 2.23
CA GLY A 25 10.11 -1.66 1.14
C GLY A 25 9.24 -1.29 -0.06
N LEU A 26 9.75 -1.52 -1.27
CA LEU A 26 9.13 -1.13 -2.55
C LEU A 26 8.28 -2.25 -3.19
N ALA A 27 7.69 -3.11 -2.36
CA ALA A 27 6.87 -4.22 -2.82
C ALA A 27 5.60 -3.75 -3.56
N ASP A 28 5.40 -4.27 -4.77
CA ASP A 28 4.16 -4.09 -5.54
C ASP A 28 2.93 -4.57 -4.73
N PRO A 29 1.86 -3.75 -4.59
CA PRO A 29 0.65 -4.18 -3.90
C PRO A 29 -0.20 -5.17 -4.72
N PHE A 30 0.02 -5.28 -6.04
CA PHE A 30 -0.81 -6.11 -6.92
C PHE A 30 -0.79 -7.61 -6.57
N PRO A 31 0.35 -8.26 -6.25
CA PRO A 31 0.37 -9.66 -5.78
C PRO A 31 -0.53 -9.94 -4.57
N ILE A 32 -0.65 -8.99 -3.63
CA ILE A 32 -1.53 -9.13 -2.46
C ILE A 32 -3.00 -9.09 -2.90
N LEU A 33 -3.35 -8.13 -3.75
CA LEU A 33 -4.70 -8.03 -4.30
C LEU A 33 -5.10 -9.23 -5.17
N SER A 34 -4.16 -9.73 -5.98
CA SER A 34 -4.35 -10.92 -6.80
C SER A 34 -4.63 -12.14 -5.92
N THR A 35 -3.85 -12.32 -4.85
CA THR A 35 -4.05 -13.41 -3.88
C THR A 35 -5.43 -13.33 -3.20
N LEU A 36 -5.86 -12.13 -2.80
CA LEU A 36 -7.19 -11.92 -2.21
C LEU A 36 -8.33 -12.27 -3.17
N ARG A 37 -8.18 -11.98 -4.47
CA ARG A 37 -9.18 -12.28 -5.49
C ARG A 37 -9.18 -13.76 -5.89
N ALA A 38 -8.01 -14.39 -5.94
CA ALA A 38 -7.85 -15.75 -6.46
C ALA A 38 -8.08 -16.84 -5.40
N ASP A 39 -7.81 -16.59 -4.11
CA ASP A 39 -8.03 -17.58 -3.05
C ASP A 39 -9.51 -17.56 -2.60
N PRO A 40 -10.28 -18.67 -2.79
CA PRO A 40 -11.70 -18.70 -2.46
C PRO A 40 -12.00 -18.49 -0.97
N VAL A 41 -11.11 -18.93 -0.08
CA VAL A 41 -11.31 -18.75 1.37
C VAL A 41 -11.14 -17.28 1.71
N LEU A 42 -10.12 -16.63 1.13
CA LEU A 42 -9.90 -15.20 1.38
C LEU A 42 -11.02 -14.35 0.78
N SER A 43 -11.44 -14.61 -0.46
CA SER A 43 -12.48 -13.83 -1.13
C SER A 43 -13.87 -13.99 -0.50
N HIS A 44 -14.15 -15.12 0.15
CA HIS A 44 -15.37 -15.31 0.94
C HIS A 44 -15.38 -14.52 2.26
N HIS A 45 -14.21 -14.25 2.85
CA HIS A 45 -14.10 -13.64 4.18
C HIS A 45 -13.59 -12.20 4.18
N LEU A 46 -12.96 -11.75 3.10
CA LEU A 46 -12.33 -10.44 2.96
C LEU A 46 -12.74 -9.82 1.62
N ALA A 47 -12.91 -8.51 1.63
CA ALA A 47 -13.01 -7.71 0.42
C ALA A 47 -11.75 -6.85 0.27
N PRO A 48 -11.32 -6.52 -0.96
CA PRO A 48 -10.25 -5.55 -1.19
C PRO A 48 -10.55 -4.22 -0.49
N GLY A 49 -9.57 -3.73 0.26
CA GLY A 49 -9.63 -2.41 0.89
C GLY A 49 -8.94 -1.34 0.05
N THR A 50 -8.55 -0.26 0.72
CA THR A 50 -7.82 0.87 0.14
C THR A 50 -6.32 0.60 0.14
N ILE A 51 -5.64 0.86 -0.98
CA ILE A 51 -4.17 0.93 -1.05
C ILE A 51 -3.73 2.32 -0.56
N VAL A 52 -2.87 2.34 0.45
CA VAL A 52 -2.32 3.58 1.00
C VAL A 52 -0.80 3.58 0.82
N ALA A 53 -0.27 4.56 0.10
CA ALA A 53 1.16 4.81 0.02
C ALA A 53 1.56 5.90 1.03
N ILE A 54 2.61 5.65 1.81
CA ILE A 54 3.18 6.64 2.73
C ILE A 54 4.47 7.15 2.12
N VAL A 55 4.55 8.47 1.87
CA VAL A 55 5.73 9.09 1.26
C VAL A 55 6.36 10.12 2.21
N ASP A 56 7.68 10.18 2.20
CA ASP A 56 8.45 11.19 2.92
C ASP A 56 8.67 12.40 2.02
N ALA A 57 8.10 13.55 2.39
CA ALA A 57 8.18 14.76 1.60
C ALA A 57 9.63 15.27 1.37
N VAL A 58 10.57 14.92 2.26
CA VAL A 58 11.99 15.30 2.13
C VAL A 58 12.69 14.48 1.06
N ASN A 59 12.37 13.19 0.96
CA ASN A 59 13.15 12.22 0.18
C ASN A 59 12.45 11.74 -1.09
N VAL A 60 11.14 11.96 -1.21
CA VAL A 60 10.31 11.38 -2.29
C VAL A 60 10.85 11.73 -3.68
N ALA A 61 11.29 12.98 -3.90
CA ALA A 61 11.79 13.42 -5.21
C ALA A 61 13.02 12.62 -5.67
N ASP A 62 13.95 12.34 -4.76
CA ASP A 62 15.17 11.60 -5.08
C ASP A 62 14.88 10.09 -5.14
N GLN A 63 13.96 9.61 -4.30
CA GLN A 63 13.57 8.21 -4.26
C GLN A 63 12.82 7.75 -5.51
N ILE A 64 11.90 8.55 -6.06
CA ILE A 64 11.18 8.17 -7.30
C ILE A 64 12.12 8.14 -8.52
N THR A 65 13.18 8.97 -8.54
CA THR A 65 14.20 8.92 -9.59
C THR A 65 15.10 7.70 -9.44
N ARG A 66 15.41 7.32 -8.20
CA ARG A 66 16.34 6.22 -7.91
C ARG A 66 15.68 4.84 -7.96
N TRP A 67 14.39 4.76 -7.68
CA TRP A 67 13.64 3.51 -7.56
C TRP A 67 12.33 3.56 -8.36
N PRO A 68 12.33 3.08 -9.61
CA PRO A 68 11.14 3.06 -10.46
C PRO A 68 9.94 2.33 -9.84
N GLU A 69 10.18 1.33 -9.00
CA GLU A 69 9.14 0.59 -8.29
C GLU A 69 8.30 1.49 -7.37
N MET A 70 8.92 2.54 -6.82
CA MET A 70 8.24 3.51 -5.98
C MET A 70 7.20 4.30 -6.76
N THR A 71 7.49 4.64 -8.02
CA THR A 71 6.51 5.25 -8.93
C THR A 71 5.31 4.33 -9.11
N LYS A 72 5.53 3.02 -9.34
CA LYS A 72 4.42 2.07 -9.48
C LYS A 72 3.56 2.01 -8.22
N GLN A 73 4.17 1.94 -7.04
CA GLN A 73 3.45 1.90 -5.76
C GLN A 73 2.61 3.17 -5.52
N ILE A 74 3.18 4.34 -5.81
CA ILE A 74 2.50 5.62 -5.63
C ILE A 74 1.34 5.74 -6.63
N SER A 75 1.56 5.36 -7.90
CA SER A 75 0.55 5.46 -8.95
C SER A 75 -0.67 4.56 -8.75
N VAL A 76 -0.50 3.39 -8.13
CA VAL A 76 -1.62 2.48 -7.85
C VAL A 76 -2.31 2.74 -6.51
N ALA A 77 -1.82 3.68 -5.70
CA ALA A 77 -2.39 3.98 -4.40
C ALA A 77 -3.68 4.78 -4.53
N ASP A 78 -4.74 4.33 -3.86
CA ASP A 78 -5.99 5.09 -3.74
C ASP A 78 -5.80 6.37 -2.89
N ARG A 79 -4.85 6.32 -1.95
CA ARG A 79 -4.50 7.44 -1.07
C ARG A 79 -3.00 7.52 -0.86
N ILE A 80 -2.49 8.75 -0.88
CA ILE A 80 -1.10 9.06 -0.55
C ILE A 80 -1.08 9.86 0.75
N VAL A 81 -0.38 9.34 1.75
CA VAL A 81 -0.11 10.06 3.00
C VAL A 81 1.28 10.65 2.91
N VAL A 82 1.35 11.98 2.88
CA VAL A 82 2.61 12.72 2.87
C VAL A 82 3.04 13.00 4.30
N THR A 83 4.24 12.55 4.65
CA THR A 83 4.86 12.74 5.97
C THR A 83 6.00 13.75 5.89
N LYS A 84 6.37 14.34 7.03
CA LYS A 84 7.50 15.31 7.15
C LYS A 84 7.35 16.57 6.29
N GLY A 85 6.13 16.94 5.90
CA GLY A 85 5.85 18.14 5.11
C GLY A 85 6.33 19.44 5.76
N ASN A 86 6.40 19.48 7.09
CA ASN A 86 6.93 20.62 7.85
C ASN A 86 8.45 20.86 7.65
N ARG A 87 9.16 19.94 7.00
CA ARG A 87 10.60 20.04 6.73
C ARG A 87 10.91 20.48 5.30
N VAL A 88 9.87 20.78 4.51
CA VAL A 88 10.01 21.15 3.10
C VAL A 88 9.37 22.52 2.89
N THR A 89 10.09 23.41 2.23
CA THR A 89 9.56 24.71 1.81
C THR A 89 8.78 24.53 0.50
N PRO A 90 7.65 25.22 0.29
CA PRO A 90 6.92 25.18 -0.98
C PRO A 90 7.75 25.87 -2.08
N ALA A 91 8.67 25.14 -2.70
CA ALA A 91 9.52 25.65 -3.78
C ALA A 91 9.85 24.59 -4.84
N ARG A 92 9.41 23.33 -4.68
CA ARG A 92 9.74 22.24 -5.59
C ARG A 92 8.46 21.51 -6.02
N SER A 93 8.09 21.66 -7.29
CA SER A 93 7.11 20.79 -7.93
C SER A 93 7.74 19.42 -8.14
N LEU A 94 7.05 18.35 -7.72
CA LEU A 94 7.43 17.00 -8.12
C LEU A 94 7.23 16.86 -9.64
N PRO A 95 8.10 16.14 -10.36
CA PRO A 95 7.80 15.80 -11.74
C PRO A 95 6.45 15.08 -11.79
N ALA A 96 5.63 15.40 -12.79
CA ALA A 96 4.37 14.69 -12.99
C ALA A 96 4.65 13.19 -13.08
N PHE A 97 3.87 12.38 -12.35
CA PHE A 97 3.89 10.94 -12.56
C PHE A 97 3.47 10.71 -14.02
N ALA A 98 4.38 10.20 -14.86
CA ALA A 98 3.98 9.69 -16.15
C ALA A 98 2.91 8.63 -15.89
N GLU A 99 1.77 8.72 -16.58
CA GLU A 99 0.70 7.72 -16.45
C GLU A 99 1.34 6.34 -16.62
N ALA A 100 1.41 5.58 -15.53
CA ALA A 100 1.86 4.22 -15.59
C ALA A 100 0.79 3.48 -16.36
N SER A 101 1.07 3.14 -17.63
CA SER A 101 0.19 2.30 -18.43
C SER A 101 -0.09 1.02 -17.64
N LEU A 102 -1.33 0.92 -17.14
CA LEU A 102 -1.90 -0.27 -16.55
C LEU A 102 -2.08 -1.35 -17.61
#